data_AF-A0A915JBY3-F1
#
_entry.id   AF-A0A915JBY3-F1
#
_cell.length_a   1.000
_cell.length_b   1.000
_cell.length_c   1.000
_cell.angle_alpha   90.00
_cell.angle_beta   90.00
_cell.angle_gamma   90.00
#
_symmetry.space_group_name_H-M   'P 1'
#
loop_
_entity.id
_entity.type
_entity.pdbx_description
1 polymer ?
#
loop_
_entity_poly.entity_id
_entity_poly.type
_entity_poly.pdbx_seq_one_letter_code
_entity_poly.pdbx_strand_id
1 'polypeptide(L)'
;MPCIDTYRKMDLRVVSYAVPPQEILSKDSVTVSVDAVVYFRTSDPIAAVNNVDDAIYSTKLLAQTTLRNALGMKTLSEMLTEREAIAQMTETILDEGTEHWGIKVERVEVKDIRLPQQLTRAMAAEAEAARDAKAKVVAAEGEMKASRALKEAADVISQSPVAIQLRHLQALNSIAAEHNSTIIFPVPIDILGGFMRRGDGGGGVGVSGSANLMTGGTGNGSSSS
;
A
#
# COMPACT_ATOMS: atom_id res chain seq x y z
N MET A 1 44.35 -18.30 48.66
CA MET A 1 43.97 -19.49 49.44
C MET A 1 43.39 -20.52 48.46
N PRO A 2 43.99 -21.70 48.29
CA PRO A 2 43.32 -22.77 47.56
C PRO A 2 42.11 -23.21 48.40
N CYS A 3 40.99 -23.58 47.77
CA CYS A 3 39.67 -23.91 48.37
C CYS A 3 38.57 -22.83 48.38
N ILE A 4 38.76 -21.65 47.78
CA ILE A 4 37.68 -20.63 47.59
C ILE A 4 37.32 -20.46 46.09
N ASP A 5 37.85 -21.32 45.21
CA ASP A 5 37.53 -21.24 43.78
C ASP A 5 36.03 -21.50 43.57
N THR A 6 35.34 -20.46 43.11
CA THR A 6 33.93 -20.51 42.80
C THR A 6 33.78 -20.86 41.34
N TYR A 7 33.21 -22.03 41.03
CA TYR A 7 32.93 -22.39 39.65
C TYR A 7 31.62 -21.73 39.20
N ARG A 8 31.63 -21.15 37.99
CA ARG A 8 30.42 -20.57 37.37
C ARG A 8 30.20 -21.22 36.02
N LYS A 9 29.08 -21.92 35.87
CA LYS A 9 28.67 -22.51 34.59
C LYS A 9 28.03 -21.41 33.75
N MET A 10 28.60 -21.14 32.58
CA MET A 10 28.06 -20.17 31.61
C MET A 10 27.51 -20.88 30.39
N ASP A 11 26.42 -20.34 29.83
CA ASP A 11 25.89 -20.78 28.55
C ASP A 11 26.51 -19.93 27.42
N LEU A 12 26.98 -20.58 26.36
CA LEU A 12 27.60 -19.96 25.19
C LEU A 12 26.64 -19.87 24.00
N ARG A 13 25.41 -20.37 24.15
CA ARG A 13 24.38 -20.32 23.11
C ARG A 13 23.85 -18.89 22.95
N VAL A 14 23.24 -18.65 21.79
CA VAL A 14 22.51 -17.42 21.52
C VAL A 14 21.30 -17.34 22.44
N VAL A 15 21.20 -16.24 23.17
CA VAL A 15 20.08 -15.89 24.02
C VAL A 15 19.39 -14.66 23.44
N SER A 16 18.06 -14.69 23.42
CA SER A 16 17.24 -13.55 23.03
C SER A 16 16.84 -12.75 24.27
N TYR A 17 17.02 -11.44 24.23
CA TYR A 17 16.51 -10.51 25.22
C TYR A 17 15.52 -9.52 24.59
N ALA A 18 14.30 -9.50 25.11
CA ALA A 18 13.32 -8.48 24.75
C ALA A 18 13.61 -7.19 25.54
N VAL A 19 13.99 -6.14 24.82
CA VAL A 19 14.11 -4.79 25.37
C VAL A 19 12.69 -4.28 25.66
N PRO A 20 12.39 -3.88 26.91
CA PRO A 20 11.06 -3.38 27.23
C PRO A 20 10.76 -2.10 26.43
N PRO A 21 9.47 -1.79 26.17
CA PRO A 21 9.09 -0.60 25.41
C PRO A 21 9.71 0.67 25.99
N GLN A 22 10.38 1.45 25.12
CA GLN A 22 11.00 2.71 25.47
C GLN A 22 10.14 3.87 24.95
N GLU A 23 9.65 4.72 25.85
CA GLU A 23 9.01 5.98 25.47
C GLU A 23 10.07 7.04 25.19
N ILE A 24 10.05 7.58 23.97
CA ILE A 24 11.05 8.54 23.51
C ILE A 24 10.39 9.65 22.67
N LEU A 25 11.06 10.80 22.60
CA LEU A 25 10.73 11.86 21.67
C LEU A 25 11.64 11.74 20.45
N SER A 26 11.06 11.60 19.26
CA SER A 26 11.78 11.57 18.00
C SER A 26 12.31 12.96 17.60
N LYS A 27 13.14 13.00 16.56
CA LYS A 27 13.71 14.26 16.02
C LYS A 27 12.66 15.28 15.57
N ASP A 28 11.51 14.80 15.11
CA ASP A 28 10.34 15.58 14.67
C ASP A 28 9.34 15.85 15.81
N SER A 29 9.76 15.68 17.07
CA SER A 29 8.95 15.97 18.27
C SER A 29 7.68 15.11 18.39
N VAL A 30 7.73 13.86 17.91
CA VAL A 30 6.66 12.88 18.08
C VAL A 30 7.01 11.94 19.23
N THR A 31 6.06 11.73 20.14
CA THR A 31 6.21 10.72 21.19
C THR A 31 5.91 9.34 20.61
N VAL A 32 6.87 8.43 20.72
CA VAL A 32 6.73 7.04 20.26
C VAL A 32 7.20 6.08 21.33
N SER A 33 6.58 4.90 21.37
CA SER A 33 7.00 3.79 22.21
C SER A 33 7.50 2.65 21.34
N VAL A 34 8.76 2.27 21.51
CA VAL A 34 9.42 1.27 20.65
C VAL A 34 9.98 0.14 21.50
N ASP A 35 9.70 -1.10 21.10
CA ASP A 35 10.34 -2.30 21.64
C ASP A 35 11.22 -3.00 20.60
N ALA A 36 12.16 -3.80 21.09
CA ALA A 36 13.14 -4.50 20.27
C ALA A 36 13.57 -5.81 20.92
N VAL A 37 14.22 -6.68 20.15
CA VAL A 37 14.82 -7.93 20.61
C VAL A 37 16.29 -7.93 20.20
N VAL A 38 17.16 -8.27 21.15
CA VAL A 38 18.60 -8.40 20.91
C VAL A 38 18.97 -9.87 21.05
N TYR A 39 19.65 -10.40 20.04
CA TYR A 39 20.23 -11.75 20.03
C TYR A 39 21.73 -11.62 20.27
N PHE A 40 22.20 -12.20 21.37
CA PHE A 40 23.61 -12.16 21.72
C PHE A 40 24.03 -13.48 22.37
N ARG A 41 25.34 -13.72 22.39
CA ARG A 41 25.94 -14.86 23.09
C ARG A 41 27.22 -14.45 23.78
N THR A 42 27.60 -15.20 24.79
CA THR A 42 28.94 -15.09 25.38
C THR A 42 29.97 -15.65 24.39
N SER A 43 30.89 -14.80 23.94
CA SER A 43 32.02 -15.19 23.09
C SER A 43 33.25 -15.55 23.93
N ASP A 44 33.54 -14.75 24.95
CA ASP A 44 34.64 -14.99 25.90
C ASP A 44 34.10 -15.02 27.35
N PRO A 45 33.95 -16.22 27.94
CA PRO A 45 33.46 -16.35 29.31
C PRO A 45 34.43 -15.81 30.36
N ILE A 46 35.73 -15.68 30.05
CA ILE A 46 36.73 -15.13 30.97
C ILE A 46 36.54 -13.62 31.06
N ALA A 47 36.47 -12.94 29.91
CA ALA A 47 36.17 -11.51 29.84
C ALA A 47 34.81 -11.16 30.48
N ALA A 48 33.78 -11.99 30.24
CA ALA A 48 32.44 -11.77 30.79
C ALA A 48 32.34 -11.85 32.31
N VAL A 49 33.29 -12.51 32.99
CA VAL A 49 33.34 -12.60 34.46
C VAL A 49 34.31 -11.57 35.05
N ASN A 50 35.40 -11.26 34.35
CA ASN A 50 36.46 -10.41 34.89
C ASN A 50 36.25 -8.91 34.62
N ASN A 51 35.64 -8.56 33.48
CA ASN A 51 35.61 -7.17 33.02
C ASN A 51 34.38 -6.40 33.49
N VAL A 52 33.35 -7.08 33.99
CA VAL A 52 32.11 -6.48 34.49
C VAL A 52 31.41 -7.44 35.47
N ASP A 53 30.69 -6.89 36.45
CA ASP A 53 30.01 -7.67 37.51
C ASP A 53 28.96 -8.64 36.95
N ASP A 54 28.07 -8.12 36.10
CA ASP A 54 27.14 -8.91 35.29
C ASP A 54 27.11 -8.38 33.85
N ALA A 55 27.74 -9.13 32.96
CA ALA A 55 27.84 -8.79 31.54
C ALA A 55 26.49 -8.82 30.83
N ILE A 56 25.62 -9.76 31.21
CA ILE A 56 24.28 -9.90 30.63
C ILE A 56 23.43 -8.70 31.05
N TYR A 57 23.42 -8.37 32.34
CA TYR A 57 22.66 -7.24 32.85
C TYR A 57 23.16 -5.91 32.28
N SER A 58 24.47 -5.70 32.23
CA SER A 58 25.08 -4.50 31.64
C SER A 58 24.75 -4.36 30.16
N THR A 59 24.76 -5.46 29.40
CA THR A 59 24.33 -5.50 28.00
C THR A 59 22.86 -5.11 27.84
N LYS A 60 21.98 -5.56 28.73
CA LYS A 60 20.56 -5.18 28.71
C LYS A 60 20.34 -3.68 28.91
N LEU A 61 21.10 -3.07 29.83
CA LEU A 61 21.05 -1.63 30.09
C LEU A 61 21.63 -0.82 28.93
N LEU A 62 22.74 -1.29 28.36
CA LEU A 62 23.34 -0.68 27.18
C LEU A 62 22.37 -0.74 26.00
N ALA A 63 21.72 -1.88 25.75
CA ALA A 63 20.70 -2.03 24.71
C ALA A 63 19.56 -1.01 24.85
N GLN A 64 19.04 -0.79 26.07
CA GLN A 64 18.00 0.22 26.31
C GLN A 64 18.49 1.63 25.98
N THR A 65 19.71 1.98 26.41
CA THR A 65 20.27 3.32 26.22
C THR A 65 20.62 3.57 24.75
N THR A 66 21.24 2.60 24.08
CA THR A 66 21.59 2.68 22.66
C THR A 66 20.35 2.77 21.79
N LEU A 67 19.32 1.94 22.05
CA LEU A 67 18.06 2.00 21.32
C LEU A 67 17.40 3.38 21.49
N ARG A 68 17.33 3.89 22.72
CA ARG A 68 16.81 5.23 23.01
C ARG A 68 17.53 6.32 22.23
N ASN A 69 18.86 6.28 22.21
CA ASN A 69 19.69 7.29 21.53
C ASN A 69 19.56 7.20 20.01
N ALA A 70 19.64 6.00 19.44
CA ALA A 70 19.52 5.78 18.00
C ALA A 70 18.16 6.24 17.49
N LEU A 71 17.09 5.92 18.22
CA LEU A 71 15.74 6.35 17.88
C LEU A 71 15.55 7.86 18.07
N GLY A 72 16.07 8.47 19.15
CA GLY A 72 15.95 9.91 19.37
C GLY A 72 16.57 10.78 18.25
N MET A 73 17.54 10.25 17.51
CA MET A 73 18.18 10.93 16.38
C MET A 73 17.43 10.77 15.04
N LYS A 74 16.40 9.93 14.99
CA LYS A 74 15.63 9.60 13.78
C LYS A 74 14.26 10.28 13.80
N THR A 75 13.74 10.54 12.61
CA THR A 75 12.36 11.03 12.41
C THR A 75 11.36 9.88 12.44
N LEU A 76 10.08 10.15 12.69
CA LEU A 76 9.04 9.11 12.65
C LEU A 76 9.00 8.39 11.30
N SER A 77 9.10 9.14 10.20
CA SER A 77 9.09 8.56 8.86
C SER A 77 10.22 7.55 8.68
N GLU A 78 11.45 7.92 9.04
CA GLU A 78 12.62 7.03 8.97
C GLU A 78 12.43 5.79 9.85
N MET A 79 11.84 5.92 11.04
CA MET A 79 11.57 4.77 11.91
C MET A 79 10.60 3.76 11.28
N LEU A 80 9.62 4.26 10.53
CA LEU A 80 8.61 3.42 9.88
C LEU A 80 9.12 2.80 8.57
N THR A 81 9.97 3.51 7.81
CA THR A 81 10.45 3.05 6.49
C THR A 81 11.81 2.37 6.53
N GLU A 82 12.70 2.73 7.43
CA GLU A 82 14.11 2.29 7.48
C GLU A 82 14.42 1.45 8.74
N ARG A 83 13.49 0.56 9.13
CA ARG A 83 13.66 -0.23 10.37
C ARG A 83 14.94 -1.07 10.35
N GLU A 84 15.31 -1.65 9.20
CA GLU A 84 16.51 -2.45 9.05
C GLU A 84 17.78 -1.62 9.27
N ALA A 85 17.80 -0.37 8.80
CA ALA A 85 18.94 0.51 8.96
C ALA A 85 19.16 0.89 10.43
N ILE A 86 18.07 1.15 11.17
CA ILE A 86 18.12 1.43 12.61
C ILE A 86 18.58 0.19 13.39
N ALA A 87 18.07 -0.99 13.03
CA ALA A 87 18.48 -2.26 13.61
C ALA A 87 19.97 -2.51 13.42
N GLN A 88 20.48 -2.36 12.19
CA GLN A 88 21.89 -2.56 11.86
C GLN A 88 22.80 -1.55 12.58
N MET A 89 22.42 -0.28 12.63
CA MET A 89 23.17 0.74 13.37
C MET A 89 23.23 0.40 14.87
N THR A 90 22.12 -0.03 15.45
CA THR A 90 22.04 -0.41 16.87
C THR A 90 22.87 -1.67 17.15
N GLU A 91 22.87 -2.63 16.23
CA GLU A 91 23.70 -3.83 16.30
C GLU A 91 25.18 -3.48 16.33
N THR A 92 25.66 -2.63 15.41
CA THR A 92 27.07 -2.21 15.37
C THR A 92 27.50 -1.53 16.67
N ILE A 93 26.70 -0.57 17.16
CA ILE A 93 27.04 0.15 18.40
C ILE A 93 27.03 -0.78 19.62
N LEU A 94 26.08 -1.72 19.67
CA LEU A 94 26.03 -2.68 20.77
C LEU A 94 27.19 -3.67 20.72
N ASP A 95 27.48 -4.23 19.55
CA ASP A 95 28.58 -5.20 19.38
C ASP A 95 29.93 -4.59 19.77
N GLU A 96 30.23 -3.37 19.29
CA GLU A 96 31.44 -2.63 19.67
C GLU A 96 31.50 -2.33 21.17
N GLY A 97 30.35 -1.96 21.77
CA GLY A 97 30.27 -1.67 23.21
C GLY A 97 30.40 -2.89 24.11
N THR A 98 29.93 -4.06 23.65
CA THR A 98 29.92 -5.31 24.45
C THR A 98 31.10 -6.23 24.19
N GLU A 99 31.92 -5.97 23.17
CA GLU A 99 33.10 -6.78 22.83
C GLU A 99 34.05 -6.91 24.03
N HIS A 100 34.28 -5.82 24.76
CA HIS A 100 35.14 -5.82 25.94
C HIS A 100 34.58 -6.67 27.10
N TRP A 101 33.26 -6.90 27.14
CA TRP A 101 32.60 -7.77 28.11
C TRP A 101 32.57 -9.23 27.66
N GLY A 102 33.20 -9.59 26.54
CA GLY A 102 33.15 -10.96 26.02
C GLY A 102 31.74 -11.37 25.56
N ILE A 103 30.91 -10.40 25.15
CA ILE A 103 29.59 -10.64 24.58
C ILE A 103 29.61 -10.23 23.12
N LYS A 104 29.14 -11.15 22.27
CA LYS A 104 28.95 -10.92 20.83
C LYS A 104 27.47 -10.71 20.56
N VAL A 105 27.13 -9.58 19.96
CA VAL A 105 25.78 -9.31 19.47
C VAL A 105 25.69 -9.86 18.05
N GLU A 106 24.72 -10.74 17.80
CA GLU A 106 24.54 -11.36 16.48
C GLU A 106 23.48 -10.67 15.64
N ARG A 107 22.44 -10.13 16.28
CA ARG A 107 21.36 -9.41 15.59
C ARG A 107 20.56 -8.54 16.54
N VAL A 108 20.10 -7.40 16.04
CA VAL A 108 19.05 -6.60 16.67
C VAL A 108 17.83 -6.58 15.77
N GLU A 109 16.64 -6.79 16.35
CA GLU A 109 15.37 -6.68 15.64
C GLU A 109 14.50 -5.64 16.35
N VAL A 110 14.17 -4.54 15.67
CA VAL A 110 13.08 -3.67 16.13
C VAL A 110 11.79 -4.48 16.03
N LYS A 111 10.84 -4.33 16.96
CA LYS A 111 9.59 -5.09 16.97
C LYS A 111 8.38 -4.21 16.62
N ASP A 112 7.82 -3.48 17.56
CA ASP A 112 6.67 -2.59 17.35
C ASP A 112 7.06 -1.13 17.60
N ILE A 113 6.55 -0.24 16.75
CA ILE A 113 6.57 1.21 16.98
C ILE A 113 5.13 1.64 17.24
N ARG A 114 4.84 2.07 18.48
CA ARG A 114 3.52 2.48 18.93
C ARG A 114 3.46 3.99 19.04
N LEU A 115 2.42 4.55 18.44
CA LEU A 115 2.13 5.98 18.44
C LEU A 115 0.91 6.29 19.32
N PRO A 116 0.79 7.52 19.84
CA PRO A 116 -0.44 7.98 20.47
C PRO A 116 -1.63 7.79 19.53
N GLN A 117 -2.75 7.30 20.07
CA GLN A 117 -3.93 6.97 19.27
C GLN A 117 -4.46 8.18 18.47
N GLN A 118 -4.37 9.37 19.05
CA GLN A 118 -4.82 10.62 18.42
C GLN A 118 -4.00 10.95 17.16
N LEU A 119 -2.67 10.84 17.23
CA LEU A 119 -1.79 11.08 16.08
C LEU A 119 -1.94 9.99 15.03
N THR A 120 -2.06 8.73 15.46
CA THR A 120 -2.28 7.59 14.54
C THR A 120 -3.50 7.79 13.66
N ARG A 121 -4.62 8.27 14.24
CA ARG A 121 -5.85 8.56 13.48
C ARG A 121 -5.67 9.72 12.51
N ALA A 122 -5.03 10.81 12.96
CA ALA A 122 -4.78 11.98 12.11
C ALA A 122 -3.88 11.62 10.91
N MET A 123 -2.79 10.89 11.16
CA MET A 123 -1.86 10.44 10.13
C MET A 123 -2.51 9.42 9.18
N ALA A 124 -3.39 8.54 9.68
CA ALA A 124 -4.14 7.63 8.81
C ALA A 124 -5.08 8.39 7.87
N ALA A 125 -5.80 9.39 8.36
CA ALA A 125 -6.67 10.24 7.54
C ALA A 125 -5.89 11.07 6.51
N GLU A 126 -4.73 11.62 6.90
CA GLU A 126 -3.84 12.34 5.99
C GLU A 126 -3.27 11.42 4.91
N ALA A 127 -2.82 10.22 5.29
CA ALA A 127 -2.28 9.23 4.35
C ALA A 127 -3.34 8.74 3.37
N GLU A 128 -4.59 8.55 3.81
CA GLU A 128 -5.72 8.21 2.95
C GLU A 128 -6.01 9.32 1.94
N ALA A 129 -6.11 10.58 2.39
CA ALA A 129 -6.31 11.73 1.52
C ALA A 129 -5.18 11.90 0.49
N ALA A 130 -3.92 11.73 0.91
CA ALA A 130 -2.76 11.80 0.02
C ALA A 130 -2.74 10.65 -1.01
N ARG A 131 -3.14 9.45 -0.58
CA ARG A 131 -3.23 8.27 -1.46
C ARG A 131 -4.34 8.46 -2.51
N ASP A 132 -5.49 8.99 -2.12
CA ASP A 132 -6.60 9.30 -3.02
C ASP A 132 -6.23 10.40 -4.03
N ALA A 133 -5.58 11.46 -3.55
CA ALA A 133 -5.08 12.52 -4.43
C ALA A 133 -4.09 11.95 -5.46
N LYS A 134 -3.13 11.13 -5.02
CA LYS A 134 -2.16 10.49 -5.91
C LYS A 134 -2.82 9.53 -6.90
N ALA A 135 -3.82 8.77 -6.47
CA ALA A 135 -4.58 7.89 -7.35
C ALA A 135 -5.28 8.66 -8.48
N LYS A 136 -5.89 9.82 -8.16
CA LYS A 136 -6.53 10.69 -9.17
C LYS A 136 -5.54 11.25 -10.18
N VAL A 137 -4.35 11.66 -9.74
CA VAL A 137 -3.29 12.16 -10.64
C VAL A 137 -2.83 11.04 -11.58
N VAL A 138 -2.58 9.84 -11.05
CA VAL A 138 -2.17 8.69 -11.86
C VAL A 138 -3.27 8.29 -12.86
N ALA A 139 -4.53 8.34 -12.46
CA ALA A 139 -5.67 8.07 -13.35
C ALA A 139 -5.75 9.10 -14.48
N ALA A 140 -5.68 10.40 -14.17
CA ALA A 140 -5.71 11.46 -15.17
C ALA A 140 -4.52 11.41 -16.14
N GLU A 141 -3.31 11.12 -15.63
CA GLU A 141 -2.14 10.89 -16.48
C GLU A 141 -2.29 9.66 -17.36
N GLY A 142 -2.88 8.59 -16.83
CA GLY A 142 -3.22 7.37 -17.57
C GLY A 142 -4.21 7.65 -18.70
N GLU A 143 -5.29 8.37 -18.43
CA GLU A 143 -6.28 8.79 -19.42
C GLU A 143 -5.68 9.68 -20.51
N MET A 144 -4.81 10.62 -20.14
CA MET A 144 -4.11 11.47 -21.11
C MET A 144 -3.18 10.64 -22.02
N LYS A 145 -2.40 9.71 -21.44
CA LYS A 145 -1.53 8.81 -22.23
C LYS A 145 -2.33 7.92 -23.16
N ALA A 146 -3.43 7.33 -22.67
CA ALA A 146 -4.33 6.51 -23.47
C ALA A 146 -4.96 7.32 -24.63
N SER A 147 -5.45 8.53 -24.34
CA SER A 147 -6.05 9.42 -25.34
C SER A 147 -5.06 9.80 -26.44
N ARG A 148 -3.80 10.07 -26.07
CA ARG A 148 -2.74 10.38 -27.04
C ARG A 148 -2.45 9.19 -27.96
N ALA A 149 -2.30 8.00 -27.39
CA ALA A 149 -2.09 6.78 -28.17
C ALA A 149 -3.28 6.48 -29.11
N LEU A 150 -4.52 6.68 -28.64
CA LEU A 150 -5.72 6.51 -29.46
C LEU A 150 -5.78 7.53 -30.61
N LYS A 151 -5.39 8.79 -30.36
CA LYS A 151 -5.30 9.82 -31.41
C LYS A 151 -4.28 9.44 -32.47
N GLU A 152 -3.06 9.05 -32.06
CA GLU A 152 -2.02 8.62 -33.00
C GLU A 152 -2.48 7.43 -33.85
N ALA A 153 -3.14 6.44 -33.23
CA ALA A 153 -3.72 5.31 -33.95
C ALA A 153 -4.81 5.75 -34.94
N ALA A 154 -5.68 6.70 -34.56
CA ALA A 154 -6.71 7.25 -35.43
C ALA A 154 -6.11 8.01 -36.62
N ASP A 155 -5.08 8.82 -36.40
CA ASP A 155 -4.37 9.58 -37.44
C ASP A 155 -3.73 8.61 -38.46
N VAL A 156 -3.09 7.53 -38.00
CA VAL A 156 -2.53 6.48 -38.86
C VAL A 156 -3.62 5.75 -39.65
N ILE A 157 -4.74 5.41 -39.02
CA ILE A 157 -5.87 4.76 -39.70
C ILE A 157 -6.47 5.70 -40.76
N SER A 158 -6.57 7.00 -40.49
CA SER A 158 -7.12 7.98 -41.42
C SER A 158 -6.28 8.15 -42.69
N GLN A 159 -4.97 7.89 -42.63
CA GLN A 159 -4.09 7.97 -43.81
C GLN A 159 -4.36 6.85 -44.83
N SER A 160 -5.03 5.76 -44.44
CA SER A 160 -5.34 4.63 -45.32
C SER A 160 -6.82 4.25 -45.24
N PRO A 161 -7.65 4.60 -46.26
CA PRO A 161 -9.08 4.29 -46.28
C PRO A 161 -9.40 2.79 -46.12
N VAL A 162 -8.50 1.92 -46.60
CA VAL A 162 -8.63 0.45 -46.50
C VAL A 162 -8.55 -0.04 -45.05
N ALA A 163 -7.82 0.67 -44.17
CA ALA A 163 -7.66 0.29 -42.77
C ALA A 163 -8.97 0.40 -41.97
N ILE A 164 -9.78 1.44 -42.22
CA ILE A 164 -11.12 1.57 -41.61
C ILE A 164 -12.01 0.39 -42.02
N GLN A 165 -11.97 0.01 -43.30
CA GLN A 165 -12.82 -1.04 -43.83
C GLN A 165 -12.45 -2.41 -43.27
N LEU A 166 -11.15 -2.70 -43.11
CA LEU A 166 -10.66 -3.89 -42.41
C LEU A 166 -11.07 -3.91 -40.93
N ARG A 167 -10.97 -2.78 -40.23
CA ARG A 167 -11.41 -2.67 -38.82
C ARG A 167 -12.91 -2.88 -38.68
N HIS A 168 -13.70 -2.42 -39.65
CA HIS A 168 -15.15 -2.66 -39.71
C HIS A 168 -15.46 -4.16 -39.87
N LEU A 169 -14.76 -4.85 -40.78
CA LEU A 169 -14.90 -6.30 -40.94
C LEU A 169 -14.44 -7.07 -39.68
N GLN A 170 -13.37 -6.63 -39.01
CA GLN A 170 -12.92 -7.23 -37.75
C GLN A 170 -13.96 -7.04 -36.63
N ALA A 171 -14.56 -5.85 -36.51
CA ALA A 171 -15.62 -5.59 -35.53
C ALA A 171 -16.88 -6.42 -35.83
N LEU A 172 -17.26 -6.55 -37.11
CA LEU A 172 -18.35 -7.42 -37.51
C LEU A 172 -18.06 -8.89 -37.17
N ASN A 173 -16.82 -9.34 -37.34
CA ASN A 173 -16.43 -10.71 -37.00
C ASN A 173 -16.41 -10.94 -35.47
N SER A 174 -16.01 -9.95 -34.67
CA SER A 174 -16.08 -10.07 -33.20
C SER A 174 -17.53 -10.07 -32.69
N ILE A 175 -18.39 -9.22 -33.27
CA ILE A 175 -19.83 -9.19 -32.95
C ILE A 175 -20.52 -10.50 -33.39
N ALA A 176 -20.12 -11.06 -34.53
CA ALA A 176 -20.63 -12.36 -35.00
C ALA A 176 -20.15 -13.54 -34.13
N ALA A 177 -19.02 -13.39 -33.44
CA ALA A 177 -18.48 -14.40 -32.51
C ALA A 177 -19.14 -14.33 -31.11
N GLU A 178 -19.57 -13.16 -30.65
CA GLU A 178 -20.38 -13.00 -29.44
C GLU A 178 -21.87 -13.25 -29.77
N HIS A 179 -22.34 -14.48 -29.57
CA HIS A 179 -23.73 -14.89 -29.81
C HIS A 179 -24.77 -13.99 -29.08
N ASN A 180 -25.30 -12.96 -29.74
CA ASN A 180 -26.64 -12.42 -29.48
C ASN A 180 -27.31 -11.93 -30.77
N SER A 181 -28.24 -12.74 -31.27
CA SER A 181 -28.96 -12.55 -32.53
C SER A 181 -29.95 -11.39 -32.44
N THR A 182 -29.62 -10.24 -33.03
CA THR A 182 -30.51 -9.43 -33.90
C THR A 182 -29.65 -8.36 -34.55
N ILE A 183 -29.25 -8.60 -35.80
CA ILE A 183 -28.54 -7.63 -36.62
C ILE A 183 -29.60 -6.66 -37.17
N ILE A 184 -29.74 -5.48 -36.57
CA ILE A 184 -30.55 -4.40 -37.15
C ILE A 184 -29.71 -3.73 -38.25
N PHE A 185 -30.10 -3.99 -39.48
CA PHE A 185 -29.49 -3.42 -40.66
C PHE A 185 -30.18 -2.08 -40.99
N PRO A 186 -29.50 -0.92 -40.93
CA PRO A 186 -30.07 0.31 -41.46
C PRO A 186 -30.04 0.24 -42.99
N VAL A 187 -31.14 -0.17 -43.60
CA VAL A 187 -31.28 -0.15 -45.06
C VAL A 187 -31.62 1.29 -45.48
N PRO A 188 -30.89 1.88 -46.45
CA PRO A 188 -31.18 3.23 -46.94
C PRO A 188 -32.61 3.32 -47.51
N ILE A 189 -33.31 4.39 -47.12
CA ILE A 189 -34.74 4.64 -47.35
C ILE A 189 -35.09 4.73 -48.86
N ASP A 190 -34.09 4.90 -49.72
CA ASP A 190 -34.26 5.00 -51.19
C ASP A 190 -34.84 3.72 -51.83
N ILE A 191 -34.74 2.56 -51.18
CA ILE A 191 -35.32 1.30 -51.69
C ILE A 191 -36.83 1.19 -51.39
N LEU A 192 -37.32 1.86 -50.33
CA LEU A 192 -38.74 1.81 -49.93
C LEU A 192 -39.64 2.73 -50.77
N GLY A 193 -39.06 3.73 -51.46
CA GLY A 193 -39.82 4.66 -52.31
C GLY A 193 -40.45 4.01 -53.56
N GLY A 194 -39.97 2.84 -53.99
CA GLY A 194 -40.47 2.16 -55.19
C GLY A 194 -41.80 1.41 -55.02
N PHE A 195 -42.22 1.11 -53.78
CA PHE A 195 -43.35 0.20 -53.53
C PHE A 195 -44.63 0.89 -53.02
N MET A 196 -44.58 2.19 -52.70
CA MET A 196 -45.70 2.90 -52.05
C MET A 196 -46.39 3.95 -52.94
N ARG A 197 -46.15 3.92 -54.26
CA ARG A 197 -46.82 4.82 -55.23
C ARG A 197 -47.92 4.10 -56.01
N ARG A 198 -48.88 3.49 -55.31
CA ARG A 198 -50.20 3.14 -55.88
C ARG A 198 -51.23 2.92 -54.77
N GLY A 199 -51.98 3.96 -54.44
CA GLY A 199 -53.03 3.89 -53.43
C GLY A 199 -53.54 5.29 -53.08
N ASP A 200 -54.61 5.67 -53.76
CA ASP A 200 -55.29 6.96 -53.81
C ASP A 200 -56.08 7.30 -52.52
N GLY A 201 -56.28 8.60 -52.27
CA GLY A 201 -57.52 9.12 -51.68
C GLY A 201 -57.66 9.32 -50.17
N GLY A 202 -57.45 10.58 -49.72
CA GLY A 202 -58.49 11.35 -49.02
C GLY A 202 -58.53 11.40 -47.48
N GLY A 203 -58.73 12.63 -46.97
CA GLY A 203 -59.47 12.90 -45.72
C GLY A 203 -58.65 13.45 -44.54
N GLY A 204 -58.90 14.72 -44.17
CA GLY A 204 -58.24 15.41 -43.06
C GLY A 204 -58.93 15.30 -41.69
N VAL A 205 -58.64 16.29 -40.82
CA VAL A 205 -59.12 16.54 -39.44
C VAL A 205 -58.34 15.76 -38.36
N GLY A 206 -57.86 16.28 -37.24
CA GLY A 206 -57.85 17.61 -36.62
C GLY A 206 -57.49 17.47 -35.11
N VAL A 207 -56.83 18.50 -34.56
CA VAL A 207 -56.92 19.00 -33.16
C VAL A 207 -56.23 18.25 -31.98
N SER A 208 -55.34 19.02 -31.33
CA SER A 208 -54.97 19.20 -29.90
C SER A 208 -55.07 18.08 -28.85
N GLY A 209 -54.05 18.08 -27.96
CA GLY A 209 -54.23 17.64 -26.57
C GLY A 209 -52.93 17.57 -25.76
N SER A 210 -52.51 18.69 -25.16
CA SER A 210 -51.53 18.71 -24.06
C SER A 210 -52.22 18.34 -22.73
N ALA A 211 -51.60 17.50 -21.89
CA ALA A 211 -51.60 17.61 -20.41
C ALA A 211 -50.92 16.40 -19.72
N ASN A 212 -49.74 16.66 -19.14
CA ASN A 212 -49.30 16.44 -17.76
C ASN A 212 -50.15 15.52 -16.81
N LEU A 213 -49.52 14.56 -16.10
CA LEU A 213 -49.41 14.47 -14.62
C LEU A 213 -48.90 13.11 -14.08
N MET A 214 -48.12 13.20 -12.98
CA MET A 214 -48.04 12.29 -11.81
C MET A 214 -47.33 10.93 -11.95
N THR A 215 -46.11 10.76 -11.40
CA THR A 215 -45.74 10.38 -10.00
C THR A 215 -46.20 8.99 -9.53
N GLY A 216 -45.21 8.15 -9.21
CA GLY A 216 -45.29 6.92 -8.41
C GLY A 216 -44.00 6.11 -8.61
N GLY A 217 -43.32 5.56 -7.60
CA GLY A 217 -43.60 5.48 -6.18
C GLY A 217 -42.34 5.00 -5.45
N THR A 218 -42.28 5.33 -4.17
CA THR A 218 -41.31 4.88 -3.17
C THR A 218 -41.43 3.37 -2.93
N GLY A 219 -40.29 2.66 -2.98
CA GLY A 219 -40.16 1.27 -2.53
C GLY A 219 -39.28 1.20 -1.29
N ASN A 220 -39.92 1.10 -0.13
CA ASN A 220 -39.29 0.81 1.16
C ASN A 220 -39.21 -0.73 1.30
N GLY A 221 -38.07 -1.25 1.74
CA GLY A 221 -37.84 -2.69 1.92
C GLY A 221 -36.75 -2.94 2.96
N SER A 222 -37.21 -3.23 4.17
CA SER A 222 -36.47 -3.43 5.40
C SER A 222 -35.83 -4.82 5.54
N SER A 223 -34.69 -4.84 6.25
CA SER A 223 -34.29 -5.78 7.33
C SER A 223 -34.27 -7.30 7.12
N SER A 224 -33.08 -7.87 7.32
CA SER A 224 -32.77 -9.14 8.05
C SER A 224 -31.31 -9.49 7.71
N SER A 225 -30.40 -9.92 8.59
CA SER A 225 -30.34 -10.21 10.03
C SER A 225 -28.85 -10.26 10.39
#